data_AF-A4NWX4-F1
#
_entry.id   AF-A4NWX4-F1
#
_cell.length_a   1.000
_cell.length_b   1.000
_cell.length_c   1.000
_cell.angle_alpha   90.00
_cell.angle_beta   90.00
_cell.angle_gamma   90.00
#
_symmetry.space_group_name_H-M   'P 1'
#
loop_
_entity.id
_entity.type
_entity.pdbx_description
1 polymer ?
#
loop_
_entity_poly.entity_id
_entity_poly.type
_entity_poly.pdbx_seq_one_letter_code
_entity_poly.pdbx_strand_id
1 'polypeptide(L)'
;MAAILSGANLNFHTLRYVSERCEIGENREALLAVTMPEQPGSFLKFAYVLGNRAVTEFSYRYADDKRACVFVGVRTTNEQEKADIIADLTKNGFDVEDMSDDDIAKTHVRYLMGGRAANDNERLYTFEFPEQKGALLKFLETLQNRWNISLFHYRAHGADYGNILAGFQIEECEQAEFEQALAQLNYVFEDVTESKSYRYFLR
;
A
#
# COMPACT_ATOMS: atom_id res chain seq x y z
N MET A 1 -2.78 33.71 29.14
CA MET A 1 -1.98 33.58 27.90
C MET A 1 -2.89 33.96 26.75
N ALA A 2 -2.50 34.90 25.88
CA ALA A 2 -3.31 35.35 24.76
C ALA A 2 -2.47 35.27 23.47
N ALA A 3 -3.07 34.77 22.38
CA ALA A 3 -2.44 34.66 21.07
C ALA A 3 -3.25 35.45 20.03
N ILE A 4 -2.56 36.07 19.07
CA ILE A 4 -3.18 36.78 17.95
C ILE A 4 -3.14 35.86 16.73
N LEU A 5 -4.32 35.48 16.24
CA LEU A 5 -4.46 34.68 15.03
C LEU A 5 -4.38 35.65 13.82
N SER A 6 -3.17 35.83 13.31
CA SER A 6 -2.87 36.72 12.18
C SER A 6 -2.45 35.91 10.96
N GLY A 7 -3.07 36.18 9.81
CA GLY A 7 -2.75 35.52 8.54
C GLY A 7 -3.59 34.27 8.27
N ALA A 8 -4.70 34.43 7.56
CA ALA A 8 -5.51 33.33 7.01
C ALA A 8 -5.29 33.12 5.50
N ASN A 9 -4.27 33.76 4.92
CA ASN A 9 -3.97 33.68 3.49
C ASN A 9 -3.09 32.46 3.18
N LEU A 10 -3.65 31.27 3.39
CA LEU A 10 -3.05 30.01 2.97
C LEU A 10 -3.80 29.51 1.75
N ASN A 11 -3.07 29.07 0.73
CA ASN A 11 -3.69 28.36 -0.38
C ASN A 11 -3.90 26.88 0.00
N PHE A 12 -4.76 26.19 -0.75
CA PHE A 12 -5.06 24.78 -0.49
C PHE A 12 -3.83 23.86 -0.64
N HIS A 13 -2.82 24.24 -1.43
CA HIS A 13 -1.56 23.48 -1.52
C HIS A 13 -0.77 23.52 -0.20
N THR A 14 -0.71 24.69 0.45
CA THR A 14 -0.06 24.84 1.76
C THR A 14 -0.81 24.10 2.85
N LEU A 15 -2.15 24.04 2.79
CA LEU A 15 -2.95 23.25 3.72
C LEU A 15 -2.63 21.75 3.62
N ARG A 16 -2.43 21.22 2.41
CA ARG A 16 -1.99 19.82 2.23
C ARG A 16 -0.64 19.57 2.88
N TYR A 17 0.34 20.44 2.65
CA TYR A 17 1.66 20.33 3.27
C TYR A 17 1.59 20.37 4.81
N VAL A 18 0.79 21.30 5.37
CA VAL A 18 0.60 21.41 6.82
C VAL A 18 -0.09 20.16 7.38
N SER A 19 -1.13 19.66 6.71
CA SER A 19 -1.83 18.44 7.11
C SER A 19 -0.90 17.22 7.11
N GLU A 20 -0.17 17.00 6.02
CA GLU A 20 0.79 15.89 5.89
C GLU A 20 1.86 15.98 6.99
N ARG A 21 2.38 17.17 7.29
CA ARG A 21 3.39 17.37 8.35
C ARG A 21 2.84 17.21 9.77
N CYS A 22 1.60 17.61 10.02
CA CYS A 22 0.94 17.39 11.30
C CYS A 22 0.69 15.90 11.56
N GLU A 23 0.20 15.15 10.56
CA GLU A 23 0.03 13.70 10.71
C GLU A 23 1.35 12.98 10.99
N ILE A 24 2.43 13.38 10.28
CA ILE A 24 3.77 12.83 10.48
C ILE A 24 4.37 13.19 11.85
N GLY A 25 4.02 14.36 12.41
CA GLY A 25 4.57 14.87 13.67
C GLY A 25 3.80 14.45 14.93
N GLU A 26 2.60 13.88 14.80
CA GLU A 26 1.73 13.53 15.94
C GLU A 26 1.80 12.03 16.34
N ASN A 27 2.73 11.24 15.77
CA ASN A 27 2.83 9.78 15.96
C ASN A 27 1.49 9.05 15.73
N ARG A 28 0.69 9.58 14.80
CA ARG A 28 -0.63 9.04 14.43
C ARG A 28 -0.58 8.01 13.31
N GLU A 29 0.61 7.75 12.78
CA GLU A 29 0.86 6.77 11.73
C GLU A 29 2.15 6.04 12.07
N ALA A 30 2.07 4.71 12.10
CA ALA A 30 3.22 3.82 12.13
C ALA A 30 3.65 3.54 10.69
N LEU A 31 4.91 3.84 10.37
CA LEU A 31 5.53 3.48 9.10
C LEU A 31 6.44 2.28 9.34
N LEU A 32 6.15 1.15 8.69
CA LEU A 32 6.87 -0.10 8.91
C LEU A 32 7.43 -0.62 7.59
N ALA A 33 8.67 -1.13 7.63
CA ALA A 33 9.21 -1.98 6.59
C ALA A 33 9.04 -3.44 7.04
N VAL A 34 8.27 -4.21 6.28
CA VAL A 34 7.94 -5.60 6.62
C VAL A 34 8.51 -6.53 5.58
N THR A 35 9.45 -7.38 5.99
CA THR A 35 10.04 -8.40 5.14
C THR A 35 9.35 -9.75 5.37
N MET A 36 8.98 -10.41 4.27
CA MET A 36 8.31 -11.70 4.27
C MET A 36 8.88 -12.62 3.16
N PRO A 37 8.70 -13.94 3.24
CA PRO A 37 9.07 -14.83 2.13
C PRO A 37 8.31 -14.47 0.85
N GLU A 38 9.01 -14.37 -0.27
CA GLU A 38 8.42 -14.15 -1.60
C GLU A 38 7.82 -15.46 -2.11
N GLN A 39 6.58 -15.73 -1.71
CA GLN A 39 5.85 -16.93 -2.12
C GLN A 39 4.35 -16.64 -2.13
N PRO A 40 3.58 -17.40 -2.94
CA PRO A 40 2.13 -17.30 -2.95
C PRO A 40 1.56 -17.40 -1.52
N GLY A 41 0.84 -16.37 -1.10
CA GLY A 41 0.00 -16.35 0.10
C GLY A 41 0.61 -15.53 1.23
N SER A 42 1.87 -15.11 1.10
CA SER A 42 2.52 -14.23 2.07
C SER A 42 1.80 -12.89 2.20
N PHE A 43 1.39 -12.28 1.09
CA PHE A 43 0.60 -11.05 1.05
C PHE A 43 -0.73 -11.17 1.79
N LEU A 44 -1.46 -12.27 1.53
CA LEU A 44 -2.75 -12.52 2.16
C LEU A 44 -2.57 -12.79 3.66
N LYS A 45 -1.56 -13.59 4.05
CA LYS A 45 -1.22 -13.82 5.46
C LYS A 45 -0.87 -12.51 6.17
N PHE A 46 -0.09 -11.65 5.53
CA PHE A 46 0.25 -10.34 6.06
C PHE A 46 -1.00 -9.46 6.27
N ALA A 47 -1.88 -9.39 5.26
CA ALA A 47 -3.14 -8.66 5.37
C ALA A 47 -4.06 -9.21 6.47
N TYR A 48 -4.09 -10.54 6.69
CA TYR A 48 -4.83 -11.14 7.81
C TYR A 48 -4.28 -10.73 9.17
N VAL A 49 -2.96 -10.65 9.33
CA VAL A 49 -2.34 -10.22 10.59
C VAL A 49 -2.59 -8.73 10.85
N LEU A 50 -2.61 -7.90 9.80
CA LEU A 50 -3.04 -6.51 9.93
C LEU A 50 -4.54 -6.40 10.30
N GLY A 51 -5.38 -7.30 9.80
CA GLY A 51 -6.78 -7.42 10.19
C GLY A 51 -7.59 -6.14 9.91
N ASN A 52 -8.26 -5.61 10.94
CA ASN A 52 -9.13 -4.42 10.83
C ASN A 52 -8.40 -3.09 11.09
N ARG A 53 -7.07 -3.10 11.15
CA ARG A 53 -6.27 -1.89 11.34
C ARG A 53 -6.41 -0.97 10.14
N ALA A 54 -6.39 0.34 10.40
CA ALA A 54 -6.55 1.34 9.35
C ALA A 54 -5.24 1.52 8.59
N VAL A 55 -5.05 0.71 7.55
CA VAL A 55 -3.91 0.84 6.62
C VAL A 55 -4.07 2.15 5.86
N THR A 56 -3.08 3.03 5.97
CA THR A 56 -3.01 4.31 5.26
C THR A 56 -2.20 4.19 3.99
N GLU A 57 -1.17 3.35 3.99
CA GLU A 57 -0.30 3.09 2.85
C GLU A 57 0.09 1.62 2.78
N PHE A 58 0.17 1.09 1.57
CA PHE A 58 0.74 -0.21 1.31
C PHE A 58 1.43 -0.15 -0.05
N SER A 59 2.76 -0.15 -0.02
CA SER A 59 3.60 -0.16 -1.23
C SER A 59 4.50 -1.39 -1.27
N TYR A 60 4.53 -2.04 -2.43
CA TYR A 60 5.34 -3.20 -2.73
C TYR A 60 5.72 -3.20 -4.21
N ARG A 61 6.95 -3.65 -4.46
CA ARG A 61 7.46 -3.94 -5.79
C ARG A 61 8.29 -5.21 -5.72
N TYR A 62 8.04 -6.13 -6.64
CA TYR A 62 8.85 -7.32 -6.81
C TYR A 62 10.32 -6.94 -7.04
N ALA A 63 11.22 -7.55 -6.28
CA ALA A 63 12.65 -7.21 -6.32
C ALA A 63 13.59 -8.41 -6.09
N ASP A 64 13.18 -9.40 -5.30
CA ASP A 64 13.99 -10.57 -4.93
C ASP A 64 13.08 -11.81 -4.86
N ASP A 65 13.46 -12.88 -5.55
CA ASP A 65 12.69 -14.15 -5.64
C ASP A 65 12.53 -14.88 -4.29
N LYS A 66 13.24 -14.46 -3.24
CA LYS A 66 13.21 -15.10 -1.91
C LYS A 66 12.53 -14.25 -0.86
N ARG A 67 12.61 -12.93 -0.96
CA ARG A 67 12.13 -12.02 0.08
C ARG A 67 11.40 -10.82 -0.52
N ALA A 68 10.15 -10.67 -0.12
CA ALA A 68 9.33 -9.50 -0.39
C ALA A 68 9.55 -8.48 0.73
N CYS A 69 9.77 -7.21 0.38
CA CYS A 69 9.79 -6.11 1.34
C CYS A 69 8.62 -5.17 1.05
N VAL A 70 7.74 -5.03 2.04
CA VAL A 70 6.54 -4.20 1.98
C VAL A 70 6.75 -2.96 2.83
N PHE A 71 6.45 -1.80 2.27
CA PHE A 71 6.32 -0.55 3.02
C PHE A 71 4.86 -0.35 3.39
N VAL A 72 4.55 -0.33 4.68
CA VAL A 72 3.17 -0.18 5.17
C VAL A 72 3.04 1.01 6.11
N GLY A 73 2.02 1.83 5.89
CA GLY A 73 1.54 2.84 6.81
C GLY A 73 0.30 2.33 7.51
N VAL A 74 0.26 2.40 8.84
CA VAL A 74 -0.92 2.05 9.65
C VAL A 74 -1.23 3.20 10.58
N ARG A 75 -2.47 3.70 10.54
CA ARG A 75 -2.92 4.72 11.49
C ARG A 75 -2.98 4.13 12.89
N THR A 76 -2.36 4.84 13.83
CA THR A 76 -2.27 4.47 15.24
C THR A 76 -2.78 5.60 16.11
N THR A 77 -3.36 5.25 17.26
CA THR A 77 -3.83 6.23 18.25
C THR A 77 -2.75 6.60 19.26
N ASN A 78 -1.78 5.71 19.48
CA ASN A 78 -0.68 5.89 20.42
C ASN A 78 0.49 4.91 20.13
N GLU A 79 1.62 5.11 20.82
CA GLU A 79 2.82 4.26 20.73
C GLU A 79 2.58 2.81 21.14
N GLN A 80 1.68 2.54 22.10
CA GLN A 80 1.38 1.18 22.53
C GLN A 80 0.72 0.38 21.41
N GLU A 81 -0.23 0.97 20.69
CA GLU A 81 -0.88 0.34 19.54
C GLU A 81 0.13 0.02 18.43
N LYS A 82 1.10 0.92 18.19
CA LYS A 82 2.22 0.64 17.27
C LYS A 82 3.04 -0.56 17.73
N ALA A 83 3.42 -0.61 19.01
CA ALA A 83 4.17 -1.74 19.56
C ALA A 83 3.40 -3.06 19.46
N ASP A 84 2.08 -3.03 19.68
CA ASP A 84 1.21 -4.20 19.55
C ASP A 84 1.14 -4.69 18.09
N ILE A 85 1.09 -3.78 17.11
CA ILE A 85 1.15 -4.10 15.67
C ILE A 85 2.45 -4.83 15.33
N ILE A 86 3.58 -4.25 15.75
CA ILE A 86 4.92 -4.82 15.49
C ILE A 86 5.01 -6.21 16.13
N ALA A 87 4.60 -6.34 17.41
CA ALA A 87 4.62 -7.60 18.12
C ALA A 87 3.77 -8.70 17.43
N ASP A 88 2.57 -8.34 16.96
CA ASP A 88 1.70 -9.27 16.23
C ASP A 88 2.32 -9.73 14.91
N LEU A 89 2.91 -8.81 14.15
CA LEU A 89 3.60 -9.13 12.90
C LEU A 89 4.81 -10.03 13.15
N THR A 90 5.67 -9.68 14.11
CA THR A 90 6.85 -10.49 14.47
C THR A 90 6.46 -11.88 14.95
N LYS A 91 5.41 -12.00 15.78
CA LYS A 91 4.89 -13.29 16.25
C LYS A 91 4.41 -14.20 15.11
N ASN A 92 3.97 -13.62 13.99
CA ASN A 92 3.53 -14.36 12.82
C ASN A 92 4.66 -14.67 11.82
N GLY A 93 5.91 -14.38 12.18
CA GLY A 93 7.11 -14.72 11.42
C GLY A 93 7.50 -13.67 10.37
N PHE A 94 7.00 -12.44 10.51
CA PHE A 94 7.43 -11.31 9.69
C PHE A 94 8.60 -10.59 10.36
N ASP A 95 9.58 -10.17 9.55
CA ASP A 95 10.65 -9.29 10.02
C ASP A 95 10.18 -7.84 9.83
N VAL A 96 10.21 -7.04 10.90
CA VAL A 96 9.54 -5.73 10.95
C VAL A 96 10.50 -4.70 11.51
N GLU A 97 10.75 -3.66 10.72
CA GLU A 97 11.53 -2.50 11.14
C GLU A 97 10.60 -1.28 11.26
N ASP A 98 10.67 -0.58 12.39
CA ASP A 98 9.90 0.64 12.64
C ASP A 98 10.60 1.85 12.02
N MET A 99 10.00 2.40 10.96
CA MET A 99 10.46 3.59 10.25
C MET A 99 9.70 4.86 10.68
N SER A 100 8.90 4.78 11.76
CA SER A 100 8.04 5.87 12.22
C SER A 100 8.81 7.08 12.74
N ASP A 101 10.12 6.97 13.00
CA ASP A 101 10.99 8.09 13.35
C ASP A 101 12.02 8.42 12.25
N ASP A 102 11.97 7.73 11.11
CA ASP A 102 12.86 7.97 9.97
C ASP A 102 12.32 9.10 9.07
N ASP A 103 12.99 10.25 9.11
CA ASP A 103 12.64 11.42 8.29
C ASP A 103 12.73 11.14 6.78
N ILE A 104 13.69 10.32 6.34
CA ILE A 104 13.85 9.95 4.92
C ILE A 104 12.68 9.06 4.50
N ALA A 105 12.25 8.13 5.35
CA ALA A 105 11.07 7.31 5.11
C ALA A 105 9.80 8.16 4.94
N LYS A 106 9.59 9.09 5.90
CA LYS A 106 8.44 10.01 5.95
C LYS A 106 8.37 10.97 4.77
N THR A 107 9.51 11.48 4.30
CA THR A 107 9.53 12.58 3.31
C THR A 107 9.84 12.12 1.90
N HIS A 108 10.56 11.00 1.73
CA HIS A 108 11.06 10.57 0.43
C HIS A 108 10.65 9.14 0.10
N VAL A 109 11.00 8.14 0.91
CA VAL A 109 10.85 6.72 0.53
C VAL A 109 9.40 6.38 0.21
N ARG A 110 8.43 6.86 1.01
CA ARG A 110 7.00 6.61 0.77
C ARG A 110 6.49 7.09 -0.61
N TYR A 111 7.21 7.99 -1.28
CA TYR A 111 6.90 8.47 -2.62
C TYR A 111 7.78 7.85 -3.73
N LEU A 112 8.82 7.10 -3.36
CA LEU A 112 9.79 6.50 -4.28
C LEU A 112 9.63 4.99 -4.42
N MET A 113 8.86 4.36 -3.53
CA MET A 113 8.53 2.94 -3.62
C MET A 113 7.80 2.64 -4.95
N GLY A 114 8.26 1.62 -5.68
CA GLY A 114 7.60 1.17 -6.91
C GLY A 114 8.48 1.04 -8.16
N GLY A 115 9.78 1.34 -8.09
CA GLY A 115 10.69 1.40 -9.27
C GLY A 115 10.74 0.19 -10.21
N ARG A 116 11.68 0.20 -11.16
CA ARG A 116 11.75 -0.85 -12.20
C ARG A 116 12.02 -2.23 -11.61
N ALA A 117 11.30 -3.23 -12.11
CA ALA A 117 11.54 -4.64 -11.81
C ALA A 117 11.66 -5.41 -13.13
N ALA A 118 12.55 -6.40 -13.17
CA ALA A 118 12.70 -7.28 -14.32
C ALA A 118 11.61 -8.35 -14.27
N ASN A 119 10.39 -7.97 -14.67
CA ASN A 119 9.22 -8.84 -14.63
C ASN A 119 8.76 -9.17 -16.05
N ASP A 120 8.79 -10.45 -16.39
CA ASP A 120 8.16 -10.96 -17.61
C ASP A 120 6.64 -11.02 -17.40
N ASN A 121 5.88 -10.75 -18.47
CA ASN A 121 4.42 -10.88 -18.52
C ASN A 121 3.63 -10.10 -17.44
N GLU A 122 4.18 -8.98 -16.94
CA GLU A 122 3.50 -8.11 -15.98
C GLU A 122 2.40 -7.27 -16.65
N ARG A 123 1.16 -7.45 -16.19
CA ARG A 123 -0.01 -6.63 -16.55
C ARG A 123 -0.40 -5.74 -15.37
N LEU A 124 -0.75 -4.49 -15.67
CA LEU A 124 -1.00 -3.45 -14.68
C LEU A 124 -2.48 -3.06 -14.68
N TYR A 125 -3.07 -3.03 -13.50
CA TYR A 125 -4.48 -2.68 -13.31
C TYR A 125 -4.64 -1.61 -12.24
N THR A 126 -5.57 -0.69 -12.46
CA THR A 126 -6.08 0.19 -11.42
C THR A 126 -7.36 -0.39 -10.85
N PHE A 127 -7.61 -0.17 -9.56
CA PHE A 127 -8.84 -0.56 -8.88
C PHE A 127 -9.33 0.58 -7.99
N GLU A 128 -10.64 0.81 -7.99
CA GLU A 128 -11.30 1.74 -7.07
C GLU A 128 -12.03 0.97 -5.97
N PHE A 129 -11.61 1.14 -4.72
CA PHE A 129 -12.28 0.55 -3.56
C PHE A 129 -13.17 1.57 -2.87
N PRO A 130 -14.36 1.18 -2.41
CA PRO A 130 -15.03 1.93 -1.37
C PRO A 130 -14.14 1.90 -0.11
N GLU A 131 -13.94 3.04 0.55
CA GLU A 131 -13.11 3.17 1.76
C GLU A 131 -13.77 2.50 2.99
N GLN A 132 -13.93 1.18 2.92
CA GLN A 132 -14.49 0.34 3.98
C GLN A 132 -13.38 -0.49 4.63
N LYS A 133 -13.46 -0.64 5.96
CA LYS A 133 -12.54 -1.51 6.70
C LYS A 133 -12.58 -2.93 6.12
N GLY A 134 -11.40 -3.48 5.83
CA GLY A 134 -11.26 -4.83 5.28
C GLY A 134 -11.43 -4.95 3.76
N ALA A 135 -11.66 -3.85 3.01
CA ALA A 135 -11.74 -3.90 1.55
C ALA A 135 -10.46 -4.46 0.91
N LEU A 136 -9.29 -4.03 1.41
CA LEU A 136 -7.99 -4.56 1.00
C LEU A 136 -7.88 -6.08 1.23
N LEU A 137 -8.30 -6.56 2.39
CA LEU A 137 -8.26 -7.99 2.70
C LEU A 137 -9.18 -8.77 1.75
N LYS A 138 -10.41 -8.30 1.55
CA LYS A 138 -11.39 -8.92 0.63
C LYS A 138 -10.89 -9.00 -0.81
N PHE A 139 -10.19 -7.95 -1.26
CA PHE A 139 -9.53 -7.91 -2.56
C PHE A 139 -8.48 -9.02 -2.67
N LEU A 140 -7.57 -9.09 -1.70
CA LEU A 140 -6.52 -10.12 -1.68
C LEU A 140 -7.08 -11.54 -1.54
N GLU A 141 -8.17 -11.73 -0.77
CA GLU A 141 -8.86 -13.02 -0.62
C GLU A 141 -9.45 -13.50 -1.95
N THR A 142 -10.05 -12.60 -2.72
CA THR A 142 -10.76 -12.96 -3.97
C THR A 142 -9.79 -13.29 -5.10
N LEU A 143 -8.58 -12.73 -5.09
CA LEU A 143 -7.50 -13.13 -5.99
C LEU A 143 -6.95 -14.53 -5.67
N GLN A 144 -7.37 -15.13 -4.54
CA GLN A 144 -7.19 -16.55 -4.15
C GLN A 144 -5.76 -17.07 -4.30
N ASN A 145 -4.77 -16.19 -4.23
CA ASN A 145 -3.36 -16.56 -4.36
C ASN A 145 -3.01 -17.30 -5.66
N ARG A 146 -3.84 -17.16 -6.70
CA ARG A 146 -3.65 -17.84 -7.99
C ARG A 146 -2.66 -17.10 -8.87
N TRP A 147 -2.68 -15.77 -8.82
CA TRP A 147 -1.80 -14.91 -9.61
C TRP A 147 -0.78 -14.24 -8.72
N ASN A 148 0.47 -14.20 -9.19
CA ASN A 148 1.53 -13.55 -8.47
C ASN A 148 1.37 -12.03 -8.57
N ILE A 149 1.37 -11.35 -7.43
CA ILE A 149 1.34 -9.89 -7.36
C ILE A 149 2.77 -9.41 -7.44
N SER A 150 3.10 -8.60 -8.45
CA SER A 150 4.45 -8.09 -8.70
C SER A 150 4.58 -6.59 -8.45
N LEU A 151 3.46 -5.89 -8.30
CA LEU A 151 3.37 -4.51 -7.84
C LEU A 151 2.11 -4.36 -7.00
N PHE A 152 2.22 -3.65 -5.89
CA PHE A 152 1.04 -3.24 -5.14
C PHE A 152 1.27 -1.84 -4.58
N HIS A 153 0.42 -0.89 -4.94
CA HIS A 153 0.50 0.47 -4.44
C HIS A 153 -0.90 0.95 -4.06
N TYR A 154 -1.11 1.12 -2.75
CA TYR A 154 -2.30 1.65 -2.14
C TYR A 154 -1.93 2.83 -1.25
N ARG A 155 -2.73 3.90 -1.35
CA ARG A 155 -2.63 5.04 -0.45
C ARG A 155 -4.02 5.62 -0.20
N ALA A 156 -4.38 5.73 1.08
CA ALA A 156 -5.57 6.43 1.51
C ALA A 156 -5.33 7.94 1.33
N HIS A 157 -6.16 8.59 0.51
CA HIS A 157 -6.06 10.03 0.25
C HIS A 157 -7.14 10.85 0.96
N GLY A 158 -7.89 10.25 1.89
CA GLY A 158 -9.00 10.90 2.60
C GLY A 158 -10.15 11.32 1.66
N ALA A 159 -10.21 10.72 0.47
CA ALA A 159 -11.34 10.79 -0.45
C ALA A 159 -12.21 9.54 -0.27
N ASP A 160 -13.48 9.61 -0.67
CA ASP A 160 -14.46 8.52 -0.50
C ASP A 160 -14.12 7.21 -1.24
N TYR A 161 -13.00 7.18 -1.98
CA TYR A 161 -12.48 6.04 -2.73
C TYR A 161 -10.96 5.92 -2.58
N GLY A 162 -10.49 4.68 -2.42
CA GLY A 162 -9.07 4.33 -2.45
C GLY A 162 -8.66 3.81 -3.82
N ASN A 163 -7.65 4.43 -4.43
CA ASN A 163 -7.07 3.95 -5.69
C ASN A 163 -5.92 2.99 -5.40
N ILE A 164 -6.01 1.78 -5.94
CA ILE A 164 -4.88 0.83 -5.94
C ILE A 164 -4.37 0.71 -7.36
N LEU A 165 -3.05 0.67 -7.46
CA LEU A 165 -2.35 0.19 -8.64
C LEU A 165 -1.76 -1.17 -8.29
N ALA A 166 -2.12 -2.21 -9.04
CA ALA A 166 -1.58 -3.55 -8.83
C ALA A 166 -1.05 -4.13 -10.14
N GLY A 167 0.13 -4.74 -10.07
CA GLY A 167 0.75 -5.48 -11.16
C GLY A 167 0.65 -6.97 -10.87
N PHE A 168 0.30 -7.73 -11.90
CA PHE A 168 0.17 -9.18 -11.83
C PHE A 168 1.01 -9.81 -12.93
N GLN A 169 1.73 -10.87 -12.58
CA GLN A 169 2.35 -11.75 -13.57
C GLN A 169 1.28 -12.73 -14.05
N ILE A 170 0.88 -12.58 -15.31
CA ILE A 170 -0.21 -13.36 -15.91
C ILE A 170 0.28 -13.90 -17.24
N GLU A 171 0.27 -15.23 -17.39
CA GLU A 171 0.55 -15.87 -18.67
C GLU A 171 -0.60 -15.60 -19.67
N GLU A 172 -0.29 -15.52 -20.96
CA GLU A 172 -1.28 -15.20 -22.00
C GLU A 172 -2.51 -16.15 -21.98
N CYS A 173 -2.29 -17.41 -21.59
CA CYS A 173 -3.35 -18.41 -21.49
C CYS A 173 -4.29 -18.21 -20.29
N GLU A 174 -3.86 -17.50 -19.25
CA GLU A 174 -4.62 -17.29 -18.00
C GLU A 174 -5.42 -15.98 -18.01
N GLN A 175 -5.20 -15.11 -18.99
CA GLN A 175 -5.81 -13.78 -19.05
C GLN A 175 -7.35 -13.82 -18.96
N ALA A 176 -7.98 -14.73 -19.71
CA ALA A 176 -9.44 -14.84 -19.73
C ALA A 176 -10.02 -15.30 -18.38
N GLU A 177 -9.30 -16.17 -17.66
CA GLU A 177 -9.69 -16.61 -16.32
C GLU A 177 -9.50 -15.48 -15.30
N PHE A 178 -8.42 -14.71 -15.43
CA PHE A 178 -8.15 -13.56 -14.58
C PHE A 178 -9.24 -12.48 -14.70
N GLU A 179 -9.60 -12.10 -15.92
CA GLU A 179 -10.65 -11.10 -16.16
C GLU A 179 -12.01 -11.55 -15.62
N GLN A 180 -12.32 -12.85 -15.70
CA GLN A 180 -13.53 -13.42 -15.08
C GLN A 180 -13.51 -13.35 -13.56
N ALA A 181 -12.35 -13.58 -12.93
CA ALA A 181 -12.20 -13.43 -11.49
C ALA A 181 -12.34 -11.96 -11.06
N LEU A 182 -11.77 -11.02 -11.83
CA LEU A 182 -11.95 -9.59 -11.57
C LEU A 182 -13.41 -9.15 -11.69
N ALA A 183 -14.15 -9.69 -12.66
CA ALA A 183 -15.58 -9.39 -12.80
C ALA A 183 -16.41 -9.82 -11.56
N GLN A 184 -15.96 -10.83 -10.80
CA GLN A 184 -16.62 -11.28 -9.56
C GLN A 184 -16.37 -10.35 -8.37
N LEU A 185 -15.30 -9.54 -8.40
CA LEU A 185 -14.98 -8.57 -7.34
C LEU A 185 -16.04 -7.45 -7.25
N ASN A 186 -16.74 -7.16 -8.36
CA ASN A 186 -17.68 -6.05 -8.48
C ASN A 186 -17.05 -4.69 -8.10
N TYR A 187 -15.75 -4.54 -8.37
CA TYR A 187 -15.01 -3.28 -8.26
C TYR A 187 -14.80 -2.67 -9.64
N VAL A 188 -14.66 -1.35 -9.70
CA VAL A 188 -14.23 -0.67 -10.91
C VAL A 188 -12.74 -0.95 -11.09
N PHE A 189 -12.37 -1.48 -12.26
CA PHE A 189 -10.99 -1.72 -12.62
C PHE A 189 -10.72 -1.32 -14.06
N GLU A 190 -9.48 -0.94 -14.36
CA GLU A 190 -9.02 -0.61 -15.71
C GLU A 190 -7.66 -1.25 -15.98
N ASP A 191 -7.49 -1.86 -17.15
CA ASP A 191 -6.19 -2.32 -17.63
C ASP A 191 -5.38 -1.11 -18.12
N VAL A 192 -4.31 -0.81 -17.40
CA VAL A 192 -3.40 0.31 -17.67
C VAL A 192 -2.01 -0.17 -18.09
N THR A 193 -1.90 -1.42 -18.57
CA THR A 193 -0.63 -2.05 -18.99
C THR A 193 0.09 -1.25 -20.09
N GLU A 194 -0.67 -0.57 -20.96
CA GLU A 194 -0.11 0.26 -22.04
C GLU A 194 0.16 1.73 -21.62
N SER A 195 0.02 2.05 -20.33
CA SER A 195 0.32 3.38 -19.81
C SER A 195 1.76 3.79 -20.11
N LYS A 196 1.93 4.98 -20.70
CA LYS A 196 3.26 5.53 -20.99
C LYS A 196 4.08 5.70 -19.71
N SER A 197 3.45 6.14 -18.62
CA SER A 197 4.12 6.33 -17.33
C SER A 197 4.67 5.01 -16.78
N TYR A 198 3.89 3.93 -16.89
CA TYR A 198 4.34 2.59 -16.51
C TYR A 198 5.56 2.15 -17.35
N ARG A 199 5.48 2.30 -18.68
CA ARG A 199 6.58 1.95 -19.60
C ARG A 199 7.87 2.73 -19.36
N TYR A 200 7.79 3.99 -18.92
CA TYR A 200 8.98 4.82 -18.70
C TYR A 200 9.59 4.65 -17.30
N PHE A 201 8.80 4.36 -16.27
CA PHE A 201 9.29 4.42 -14.88
C PHE A 201 9.23 3.10 -14.11
N LEU A 202 8.39 2.15 -14.52
CA LEU A 202 8.10 0.94 -13.75
C LEU A 202 8.47 -0.34 -14.50
N ARG A 203 8.42 -0.34 -15.83
CA ARG A 203 8.87 -1.46 -16.70
C ARG A 203 10.32 -1.29 -17.14
#